data_AF-A0A3D3K7H7-F1
#
_entry.id   AF-A0A3D3K7H7-F1
#
_cell.length_a   1.000
_cell.length_b   1.000
_cell.length_c   1.000
_cell.angle_alpha   90.00
_cell.angle_beta   90.00
_cell.angle_gamma   90.00
#
_symmetry.space_group_name_H-M   'P 1'
#
loop_
_entity.id
_entity.type
_entity.pdbx_description
1 polymer ?
#
loop_
_entity_poly.entity_id
_entity_poly.type
_entity_poly.pdbx_seq_one_letter_code
_entity_poly.pdbx_strand_id
1 'polypeptide(L)'
;TMLALDGCENIVLRDLNFDFERPGGSEITYVRTAEGETEVRLHRDTRYEVADGRIHLFGEGWRSDRNHCIEYDPESERFFYSQGWSVLAASPAEEIAPGLVRFATPAGFRPKAGNTLTVRDIIRDQVGMFLFRSRNVALENLHVRYMHGLGIVSQYSRDITMRGVRCEPREGSGRLLASSADFMHFSGCSGRVRILGCRFAGAQDDPINVHGTNLRAEERVGERTLRLRFMHAQSYGFDAFFGGDTVAFVRVATMERFASARVEAVRRLSDREVEVDFDRDLPATLAVGRDCVENMSCAPEVEVRGCYFTRTSTRGTLMTTPRRVVIADNTYYKTGMSAILVESDVAGWFESGPVCDLTIENNTFVDCAYAGGPHHAVIGINP
;
A
#
# COMPACT_ATOMS: atom_id res chain seq x y z
N THR A 1 1.77 -6.63 -14.19
CA THR A 1 0.32 -6.42 -14.03
C THR A 1 -0.47 -7.55 -14.65
N MET A 2 -1.39 -8.16 -13.89
CA MET A 2 -2.19 -9.31 -14.34
C MET A 2 -3.46 -8.90 -15.11
N LEU A 3 -4.04 -7.76 -14.74
CA LEU A 3 -5.27 -7.24 -15.33
C LEU A 3 -5.29 -5.71 -15.25
N ALA A 4 -5.75 -5.04 -16.30
CA ALA A 4 -6.02 -3.62 -16.31
C ALA A 4 -7.41 -3.34 -16.91
N LEU A 5 -8.19 -2.49 -16.25
CA LEU A 5 -9.42 -1.90 -16.74
C LEU A 5 -9.17 -0.39 -16.81
N ASP A 6 -9.17 0.18 -18.02
CA ASP A 6 -9.00 1.62 -18.24
C ASP A 6 -10.23 2.16 -18.98
N GLY A 7 -10.95 3.09 -18.37
CA GLY A 7 -12.14 3.68 -18.97
C GLY A 7 -13.30 2.70 -19.16
N CYS A 8 -13.34 1.61 -18.40
CA CYS A 8 -14.36 0.57 -18.53
C CYS A 8 -15.59 0.87 -17.66
N GLU A 9 -16.76 0.39 -18.08
CA GLU A 9 -18.02 0.56 -17.33
C GLU A 9 -18.78 -0.76 -17.24
N ASN A 10 -19.41 -1.02 -16.09
CA ASN A 10 -20.27 -2.19 -15.85
C ASN A 10 -19.54 -3.52 -16.02
N ILE A 11 -18.42 -3.68 -15.30
CA ILE A 11 -17.57 -4.88 -15.37
C ILE A 11 -17.77 -5.75 -14.12
N VAL A 12 -17.94 -7.04 -14.32
CA VAL A 12 -17.89 -8.05 -13.25
C VAL A 12 -16.84 -9.10 -13.61
N LEU A 13 -15.84 -9.27 -12.76
CA LEU A 13 -14.88 -10.36 -12.84
C LEU A 13 -15.13 -11.30 -11.68
N ARG A 14 -15.37 -12.58 -11.96
CA ARG A 14 -15.72 -13.55 -10.93
C ARG A 14 -15.11 -14.93 -11.13
N ASP A 15 -14.89 -15.62 -10.03
CA ASP A 15 -14.49 -17.03 -9.98
C ASP A 15 -13.14 -17.32 -10.68
N LEU A 16 -12.17 -16.40 -10.53
CA LEU A 16 -10.84 -16.53 -11.11
C LEU A 16 -9.75 -16.67 -10.04
N ASN A 17 -8.70 -17.40 -10.40
CA ASN A 17 -7.48 -17.50 -9.62
C ASN A 17 -6.35 -16.84 -10.40
N PHE A 18 -5.60 -15.98 -9.72
CA PHE A 18 -4.44 -15.29 -10.25
C PHE A 18 -3.22 -15.67 -9.42
N ASP A 19 -2.15 -16.05 -10.08
CA ASP A 19 -0.88 -16.39 -9.45
C ASP A 19 0.26 -16.00 -10.39
N PHE A 20 1.46 -15.89 -9.83
CA PHE A 20 2.69 -15.78 -10.60
C PHE A 20 3.42 -17.11 -10.53
N GLU A 21 3.91 -17.59 -11.67
CA GLU A 21 4.82 -18.75 -11.66
C GLU A 21 6.02 -18.49 -10.73
N ARG A 22 6.49 -17.23 -10.69
CA ARG A 22 7.65 -16.81 -9.91
C ARG A 22 7.38 -15.48 -9.19
N PRO A 23 7.08 -15.52 -7.89
CA PRO A 23 6.99 -14.32 -7.09
C PRO A 23 8.33 -13.56 -7.02
N GLY A 24 8.27 -12.22 -7.06
CA GLY A 24 9.47 -11.37 -7.00
C GLY A 24 10.03 -11.21 -5.59
N GLY A 25 9.20 -11.44 -4.59
CA GLY A 25 9.63 -11.48 -3.21
C GLY A 25 10.24 -12.83 -2.85
N SER A 26 11.39 -12.78 -2.22
CA SER A 26 12.19 -13.91 -1.78
C SER A 26 11.87 -14.28 -0.33
N GLU A 27 11.91 -15.57 -0.02
CA GLU A 27 11.70 -16.07 1.34
C GLU A 27 12.87 -16.95 1.77
N ILE A 28 13.42 -16.67 2.96
CA ILE A 28 14.70 -17.20 3.45
C ILE A 28 14.55 -17.56 4.93
N THR A 29 14.66 -18.84 5.28
CA THR A 29 14.46 -19.31 6.66
C THR A 29 15.79 -19.59 7.34
N TYR A 30 16.00 -19.05 8.54
CA TYR A 30 17.15 -19.40 9.36
C TYR A 30 17.06 -20.85 9.82
N VAL A 31 18.07 -21.67 9.50
CA VAL A 31 18.10 -23.10 9.85
C VAL A 31 18.97 -23.35 11.08
N ARG A 32 20.19 -22.79 11.05
CA ARG A 32 21.18 -22.91 12.12
C ARG A 32 21.79 -21.55 12.38
N THR A 33 21.88 -21.17 13.64
CA THR A 33 22.44 -19.89 14.05
C THR A 33 23.51 -20.16 15.10
N ALA A 34 24.73 -19.70 14.83
CA ALA A 34 25.90 -19.83 15.70
C ALA A 34 26.67 -18.51 15.71
N GLU A 35 27.54 -18.31 16.69
CA GLU A 35 28.39 -17.11 16.68
C GLU A 35 29.36 -17.17 15.50
N GLY A 36 29.37 -16.12 14.67
CA GLY A 36 30.21 -16.05 13.48
C GLY A 36 29.67 -16.81 12.26
N GLU A 37 28.60 -17.59 12.39
CA GLU A 37 28.09 -18.45 11.32
C GLU A 37 26.56 -18.56 11.35
N THR A 38 25.92 -18.34 10.20
CA THR A 38 24.47 -18.54 10.03
C THR A 38 24.20 -19.37 8.78
N GLU A 39 23.37 -20.39 8.89
CA GLU A 39 22.88 -21.15 7.74
C GLU A 39 21.40 -20.84 7.49
N VAL A 40 21.05 -20.61 6.24
CA VAL A 40 19.68 -20.32 5.82
C VAL A 40 19.23 -21.24 4.69
N ARG A 41 17.93 -21.52 4.64
CA ARG A 41 17.28 -22.22 3.54
C ARG A 41 16.44 -21.26 2.74
N LEU A 42 16.72 -21.15 1.45
CA LEU A 42 15.94 -20.36 0.52
C LEU A 42 14.71 -21.17 0.09
N HIS A 43 13.55 -20.52 0.06
CA HIS A 43 12.33 -21.13 -0.47
C HIS A 43 12.55 -21.56 -1.94
N ARG A 44 11.95 -22.66 -2.37
CA ARG A 44 12.13 -23.21 -3.75
C ARG A 44 11.79 -22.24 -4.88
N ASP A 45 10.95 -21.25 -4.59
CA ASP A 45 10.52 -20.22 -5.54
C ASP A 45 11.45 -18.99 -5.53
N THR A 46 12.35 -18.89 -4.54
CA THR A 46 13.39 -17.86 -4.48
C THR A 46 14.49 -18.17 -5.50
N ARG A 47 14.88 -17.16 -6.29
CA ARG A 47 16.01 -17.26 -7.23
C ARG A 47 17.18 -16.44 -6.69
N TYR A 48 18.34 -17.05 -6.72
CA TYR A 48 19.56 -16.47 -6.19
C TYR A 48 20.78 -17.05 -6.90
N GLU A 49 21.88 -16.33 -6.80
CA GLU A 49 23.21 -16.81 -7.16
C GLU A 49 24.18 -16.50 -6.03
N VAL A 50 25.21 -17.35 -5.88
CA VAL A 50 26.38 -17.03 -5.05
C VAL A 50 27.54 -16.76 -6.00
N ALA A 51 27.94 -15.50 -6.11
CA ALA A 51 29.01 -15.04 -6.98
C ALA A 51 30.02 -14.23 -6.16
N ASP A 52 31.32 -14.43 -6.40
CA ASP A 52 32.40 -13.76 -5.67
C ASP A 52 32.26 -13.83 -4.13
N GLY A 53 31.74 -14.96 -3.64
CA GLY A 53 31.50 -15.21 -2.22
C GLY A 53 30.36 -14.36 -1.63
N ARG A 54 29.45 -13.82 -2.44
CA ARG A 54 28.28 -13.04 -2.02
C ARG A 54 27.02 -13.62 -2.62
N ILE A 55 25.91 -13.55 -1.86
CA ILE A 55 24.60 -13.94 -2.38
C ILE A 55 23.93 -12.74 -3.05
N HIS A 56 23.29 -12.98 -4.18
CA HIS A 56 22.46 -12.01 -4.88
C HIS A 56 21.08 -12.61 -5.16
N LEU A 57 20.02 -11.86 -4.86
CA LEU A 57 18.64 -12.22 -5.23
C LEU A 57 18.32 -11.61 -6.59
N PHE A 58 17.70 -12.40 -7.46
CA PHE A 58 17.33 -11.96 -8.80
C PHE A 58 16.00 -12.56 -9.24
N GLY A 59 15.49 -12.06 -10.35
CA GLY A 59 14.40 -12.70 -11.10
C GLY A 59 14.46 -12.33 -12.58
N GLU A 60 13.37 -12.58 -13.29
CA GLU A 60 13.31 -12.27 -14.72
C GLU A 60 13.34 -10.76 -14.95
N GLY A 61 14.42 -10.26 -15.55
CA GLY A 61 14.59 -8.85 -15.88
C GLY A 61 14.93 -7.93 -14.70
N TRP A 62 15.14 -8.45 -13.49
CA TRP A 62 15.45 -7.64 -12.31
C TRP A 62 16.46 -8.30 -11.36
N ARG A 63 17.12 -7.46 -10.55
CA ARG A 63 17.93 -7.81 -9.38
C ARG A 63 17.50 -6.93 -8.21
N SER A 64 17.51 -7.48 -7.00
CA SER A 64 17.10 -6.70 -5.83
C SER A 64 18.26 -5.85 -5.32
N ASP A 65 18.21 -4.56 -5.60
CA ASP A 65 19.27 -3.62 -5.22
C ASP A 65 18.87 -2.79 -3.99
N ARG A 66 17.57 -2.49 -3.84
CA ARG A 66 17.05 -1.67 -2.74
C ARG A 66 16.07 -2.47 -1.91
N ASN A 67 16.60 -3.19 -0.94
CA ASN A 67 15.85 -4.19 -0.23
C ASN A 67 14.98 -3.64 0.91
N HIS A 68 13.76 -4.14 0.99
CA HIS A 68 12.94 -4.12 2.18
C HIS A 68 12.85 -5.54 2.74
N CYS A 69 12.94 -5.67 4.06
CA CYS A 69 13.00 -6.97 4.73
C CYS A 69 12.07 -7.00 5.95
N ILE A 70 11.20 -8.00 5.96
CA ILE A 70 10.35 -8.33 7.09
C ILE A 70 10.70 -9.73 7.58
N GLU A 71 10.83 -9.90 8.89
CA GLU A 71 11.06 -11.18 9.54
C GLU A 71 9.79 -11.70 10.19
N TYR A 72 9.47 -12.97 9.93
CA TYR A 72 8.38 -13.71 10.53
C TYR A 72 8.92 -14.67 11.59
N ASP A 73 8.34 -14.58 12.80
CA ASP A 73 8.56 -15.55 13.88
C ASP A 73 7.37 -16.51 13.94
N PRO A 74 7.55 -17.81 13.61
CA PRO A 74 6.45 -18.78 13.61
C PRO A 74 5.92 -19.12 15.00
N GLU A 75 6.67 -18.87 16.08
CA GLU A 75 6.21 -19.15 17.45
C GLU A 75 5.20 -18.10 17.92
N SER A 76 5.49 -16.81 17.67
CA SER A 76 4.58 -15.72 18.00
C SER A 76 3.60 -15.39 16.88
N GLU A 77 3.83 -15.90 15.66
CA GLU A 77 3.14 -15.57 14.41
C GLU A 77 3.17 -14.08 14.06
N ARG A 78 4.27 -13.39 14.38
CA ARG A 78 4.44 -11.95 14.19
C ARG A 78 5.43 -11.63 13.09
N PHE A 79 5.19 -10.51 12.42
CA PHE A 79 6.02 -9.92 11.36
C PHE A 79 6.69 -8.65 11.87
N PHE A 80 8.00 -8.50 11.65
CA PHE A 80 8.81 -7.38 12.13
C PHE A 80 9.68 -6.79 11.03
N TYR A 81 9.87 -5.47 11.02
CA TYR A 81 10.95 -4.89 10.22
C TYR A 81 12.28 -5.47 10.68
N SER A 82 13.08 -5.95 9.74
CA SER A 82 14.35 -6.62 10.04
C SER A 82 15.46 -6.10 9.15
N GLN A 83 16.68 -6.12 9.70
CA GLN A 83 17.92 -5.89 8.95
C GLN A 83 18.64 -7.21 8.64
N GLY A 84 18.00 -8.36 8.91
CA GLY A 84 18.59 -9.68 8.74
C GLY A 84 19.15 -9.90 7.33
N TRP A 85 18.38 -9.52 6.30
CA TRP A 85 18.85 -9.66 4.92
C TRP A 85 20.05 -8.75 4.62
N SER A 86 20.06 -7.51 5.10
CA SER A 86 21.18 -6.58 4.93
C SER A 86 22.48 -7.18 5.50
N VAL A 87 22.40 -7.84 6.66
CA VAL A 87 23.55 -8.51 7.28
C VAL A 87 23.99 -9.73 6.45
N LEU A 88 23.05 -10.59 6.02
CA LEU A 88 23.36 -11.78 5.22
C LEU A 88 23.98 -11.42 3.87
N ALA A 89 23.36 -10.50 3.12
CA ALA A 89 23.87 -10.04 1.82
C ALA A 89 25.27 -9.39 1.93
N ALA A 90 25.56 -8.75 3.07
CA ALA A 90 26.87 -8.17 3.37
C ALA A 90 27.86 -9.15 4.02
N SER A 91 27.52 -10.44 4.17
CA SER A 91 28.39 -11.50 4.72
C SER A 91 28.92 -12.44 3.62
N PRO A 92 30.13 -13.02 3.76
CA PRO A 92 30.60 -14.05 2.84
C PRO A 92 29.65 -15.24 2.84
N ALA A 93 29.31 -15.77 1.67
CA ALA A 93 28.31 -16.80 1.46
C ALA A 93 28.87 -17.99 0.67
N GLU A 94 28.47 -19.20 1.06
CA GLU A 94 28.77 -20.46 0.38
C GLU A 94 27.50 -21.31 0.30
N GLU A 95 27.13 -21.75 -0.90
CA GLU A 95 26.06 -22.74 -1.06
C GLU A 95 26.59 -24.15 -0.75
N ILE A 96 26.11 -24.73 0.34
CA ILE A 96 26.60 -26.02 0.86
C ILE A 96 25.71 -27.20 0.44
N ALA A 97 24.48 -26.91 -0.01
CA ALA A 97 23.57 -27.84 -0.68
C ALA A 97 22.51 -27.02 -1.44
N PRO A 98 21.79 -27.60 -2.42
CA PRO A 98 20.76 -26.87 -3.16
C PRO A 98 19.76 -26.15 -2.24
N GLY A 99 19.72 -24.82 -2.31
CA GLY A 99 18.84 -23.99 -1.48
C GLY A 99 19.30 -23.77 -0.04
N LEU A 100 20.48 -24.26 0.35
CA LEU A 100 21.05 -24.13 1.70
C LEU A 100 22.38 -23.38 1.62
N VAL A 101 22.39 -22.16 2.17
CA VAL A 101 23.54 -21.25 2.09
C VAL A 101 24.06 -20.96 3.49
N ARG A 102 25.37 -21.08 3.68
CA ARG A 102 26.10 -20.73 4.89
C ARG A 102 26.71 -19.35 4.74
N PHE A 103 26.62 -18.55 5.79
CA PHE A 103 27.16 -17.19 5.88
C PHE A 103 28.16 -17.06 7.01
N ALA A 104 29.29 -16.43 6.76
CA ALA A 104 30.22 -15.97 7.80
C ALA A 104 29.74 -14.61 8.35
N THR A 105 28.85 -14.65 9.34
CA THR A 105 28.15 -13.46 9.87
C THR A 105 28.95 -12.72 10.95
N PRO A 106 28.78 -11.40 11.12
CA PRO A 106 29.52 -10.64 12.14
C PRO A 106 29.15 -11.06 13.57
N ALA A 107 30.08 -10.84 14.50
CA ALA A 107 29.83 -11.03 15.93
C ALA A 107 28.63 -10.17 16.39
N GLY A 108 27.79 -10.73 17.27
CA GLY A 108 26.58 -10.07 17.77
C GLY A 108 25.34 -10.24 16.88
N PHE A 109 25.47 -10.67 15.62
CA PHE A 109 24.31 -11.08 14.83
C PHE A 109 23.78 -12.42 15.34
N ARG A 110 22.60 -12.40 15.98
CA ARG A 110 21.99 -13.57 16.63
C ARG A 110 20.54 -13.76 16.16
N PRO A 111 20.32 -14.14 14.90
CA PRO A 111 18.97 -14.47 14.42
C PRO A 111 18.41 -15.69 15.15
N LYS A 112 17.08 -15.83 15.14
CA LYS A 112 16.37 -16.98 15.73
C LYS A 112 16.17 -18.05 14.66
N ALA A 113 16.69 -19.26 14.90
CA ALA A 113 16.43 -20.41 14.03
C ALA A 113 14.92 -20.68 13.94
N GLY A 114 14.45 -20.98 12.73
CA GLY A 114 13.02 -21.14 12.42
C GLY A 114 12.34 -19.85 11.92
N ASN A 115 12.90 -18.66 12.19
CA ASN A 115 12.35 -17.42 11.64
C ASN A 115 12.59 -17.35 10.12
N THR A 116 11.68 -16.69 9.41
CA THR A 116 11.73 -16.52 7.95
C THR A 116 11.79 -15.04 7.58
N LEU A 117 12.82 -14.64 6.84
CA LEU A 117 12.88 -13.35 6.18
C LEU A 117 12.05 -13.40 4.88
N THR A 118 11.28 -12.34 4.66
CA THR A 118 10.68 -12.01 3.38
C THR A 118 11.37 -10.76 2.84
N VAL A 119 11.85 -10.81 1.60
CA VAL A 119 12.71 -9.77 1.02
C VAL A 119 12.18 -9.37 -0.35
N ARG A 120 12.13 -8.07 -0.62
CA ARG A 120 11.75 -7.52 -1.94
C ARG A 120 12.58 -6.29 -2.28
N ASP A 121 12.54 -5.87 -3.54
CA ASP A 121 12.92 -4.51 -3.91
C ASP A 121 11.83 -3.48 -3.49
N ILE A 122 12.23 -2.24 -3.20
CA ILE A 122 11.32 -1.13 -2.88
C ILE A 122 10.77 -0.41 -4.11
N ILE A 123 11.40 -0.60 -5.27
CA ILE A 123 10.89 -0.04 -6.51
C ILE A 123 9.64 -0.80 -6.91
N ARG A 124 8.54 -0.06 -7.05
CA ARG A 124 7.23 -0.57 -7.49
C ARG A 124 7.03 -0.15 -8.95
N ASP A 125 7.44 -1.00 -9.88
CA ASP A 125 7.33 -0.76 -11.33
C ASP A 125 6.09 -1.42 -11.98
N GLN A 126 5.33 -2.17 -11.18
CA GLN A 126 4.09 -2.82 -11.59
C GLN A 126 3.08 -2.85 -10.44
N VAL A 127 1.82 -3.03 -10.81
CA VAL A 127 0.71 -3.30 -9.89
C VAL A 127 0.13 -4.68 -10.16
N GLY A 128 -0.55 -5.28 -9.20
CA GLY A 128 -1.23 -6.56 -9.37
C GLY A 128 -2.38 -6.46 -10.38
N MET A 129 -3.35 -5.61 -10.08
CA MET A 129 -4.47 -5.26 -10.97
C MET A 129 -4.67 -3.75 -10.97
N PHE A 130 -5.07 -3.18 -12.11
CA PHE A 130 -5.24 -1.74 -12.26
C PHE A 130 -6.65 -1.38 -12.73
N LEU A 131 -7.41 -0.67 -11.90
CA LEU A 131 -8.77 -0.20 -12.19
C LEU A 131 -8.71 1.33 -12.32
N PHE A 132 -8.52 1.81 -13.53
CA PHE A 132 -8.28 3.22 -13.82
C PHE A 132 -9.47 3.83 -14.56
N ARG A 133 -9.93 5.00 -14.08
CA ARG A 133 -11.03 5.78 -14.70
C ARG A 133 -12.25 4.93 -15.07
N SER A 134 -12.52 3.90 -14.28
CA SER A 134 -13.55 2.89 -14.56
C SER A 134 -14.72 3.06 -13.61
N ARG A 135 -15.91 2.60 -14.03
CA ARG A 135 -17.15 2.79 -13.26
C ARG A 135 -17.93 1.49 -13.11
N ASN A 136 -18.52 1.28 -11.94
CA ASN A 136 -19.35 0.13 -11.64
C ASN A 136 -18.59 -1.19 -11.92
N VAL A 137 -17.52 -1.41 -11.14
CA VAL A 137 -16.66 -2.59 -11.27
C VAL A 137 -16.81 -3.47 -10.03
N ALA A 138 -17.07 -4.76 -10.25
CA ALA A 138 -17.12 -5.77 -9.19
C ALA A 138 -16.08 -6.86 -9.43
N LEU A 139 -15.25 -7.11 -8.41
CA LEU A 139 -14.37 -8.27 -8.32
C LEU A 139 -14.95 -9.24 -7.28
N GLU A 140 -15.41 -10.40 -7.72
CA GLU A 140 -16.18 -11.33 -6.89
C GLU A 140 -15.52 -12.71 -6.83
N ASN A 141 -15.28 -13.24 -5.62
CA ASN A 141 -14.70 -14.57 -5.43
C ASN A 141 -13.39 -14.77 -6.22
N LEU A 142 -12.49 -13.77 -6.15
CA LEU A 142 -11.17 -13.86 -6.76
C LEU A 142 -10.14 -14.35 -5.74
N HIS A 143 -9.23 -15.21 -6.16
CA HIS A 143 -8.07 -15.59 -5.38
C HIS A 143 -6.80 -15.07 -6.03
N VAL A 144 -6.13 -14.13 -5.38
CA VAL A 144 -4.88 -13.53 -5.85
C VAL A 144 -3.74 -14.00 -4.95
N ARG A 145 -2.86 -14.83 -5.50
CA ARG A 145 -1.84 -15.55 -4.72
C ARG A 145 -0.56 -14.78 -4.51
N TYR A 146 -0.21 -13.89 -5.45
CA TYR A 146 0.95 -13.02 -5.33
C TYR A 146 0.83 -11.75 -6.18
N MET A 147 1.38 -10.63 -5.70
CA MET A 147 1.48 -9.34 -6.39
C MET A 147 2.85 -8.68 -6.11
N HIS A 148 3.56 -8.29 -7.18
CA HIS A 148 4.95 -7.82 -7.10
C HIS A 148 5.13 -6.39 -6.58
N GLY A 149 4.13 -5.52 -6.71
CA GLY A 149 4.18 -4.12 -6.24
C GLY A 149 2.95 -3.82 -5.39
N LEU A 150 2.29 -2.69 -5.67
CA LEU A 150 0.94 -2.47 -5.14
C LEU A 150 0.01 -3.56 -5.68
N GLY A 151 -0.98 -3.95 -4.88
CA GLY A 151 -1.90 -5.02 -5.20
C GLY A 151 -2.94 -4.61 -6.24
N ILE A 152 -4.20 -4.56 -5.82
CA ILE A 152 -5.33 -4.09 -6.63
C ILE A 152 -5.43 -2.59 -6.45
N VAL A 153 -4.96 -1.84 -7.44
CA VAL A 153 -4.95 -0.37 -7.43
C VAL A 153 -6.16 0.15 -8.20
N SER A 154 -6.98 0.94 -7.55
CA SER A 154 -8.10 1.66 -8.14
C SER A 154 -7.83 3.15 -8.11
N GLN A 155 -7.81 3.78 -9.28
CA GLN A 155 -7.46 5.19 -9.41
C GLN A 155 -8.49 5.95 -10.25
N TYR A 156 -9.03 7.03 -9.69
CA TYR A 156 -10.07 7.85 -10.33
C TYR A 156 -11.27 7.04 -10.86
N SER A 157 -11.52 5.91 -10.21
CA SER A 157 -12.60 4.99 -10.53
C SER A 157 -13.78 5.21 -9.58
N ARG A 158 -14.97 4.77 -9.99
CA ARG A 158 -16.21 5.03 -9.28
C ARG A 158 -17.04 3.77 -9.08
N ASP A 159 -17.62 3.62 -7.90
CA ASP A 159 -18.52 2.51 -7.56
C ASP A 159 -17.83 1.15 -7.75
N ILE A 160 -16.97 0.79 -6.77
CA ILE A 160 -16.10 -0.39 -6.81
C ILE A 160 -16.53 -1.36 -5.71
N THR A 161 -16.72 -2.63 -6.06
CA THR A 161 -17.02 -3.69 -5.11
C THR A 161 -15.97 -4.79 -5.16
N MET A 162 -15.33 -5.05 -4.04
CA MET A 162 -14.51 -6.22 -3.78
C MET A 162 -15.32 -7.15 -2.89
N ARG A 163 -15.70 -8.34 -3.38
CA ARG A 163 -16.51 -9.30 -2.62
C ARG A 163 -15.87 -10.66 -2.60
N GLY A 164 -15.54 -11.17 -1.41
CA GLY A 164 -14.94 -12.51 -1.29
C GLY A 164 -13.57 -12.60 -1.98
N VAL A 165 -12.87 -11.47 -2.17
CA VAL A 165 -11.53 -11.47 -2.74
C VAL A 165 -10.54 -11.93 -1.67
N ARG A 166 -9.73 -12.93 -2.00
CA ARG A 166 -8.66 -13.44 -1.13
C ARG A 166 -7.31 -13.10 -1.73
N CYS A 167 -6.57 -12.25 -1.04
CA CYS A 167 -5.18 -11.96 -1.33
C CYS A 167 -4.31 -12.70 -0.31
N GLU A 168 -3.90 -13.91 -0.64
CA GLU A 168 -3.13 -14.79 0.25
C GLU A 168 -2.32 -15.82 -0.53
N PRO A 169 -1.15 -16.26 -0.04
CA PRO A 169 -0.33 -17.23 -0.75
C PRO A 169 -1.09 -18.53 -0.99
N ARG A 170 -0.71 -19.26 -2.04
CA ARG A 170 -1.34 -20.54 -2.35
C ARG A 170 -1.18 -21.51 -1.17
N GLU A 171 -2.28 -22.11 -0.76
CA GLU A 171 -2.27 -23.11 0.31
C GLU A 171 -1.32 -24.27 -0.01
N GLY A 172 -0.58 -24.74 0.99
CA GLY A 172 0.44 -25.78 0.83
C GLY A 172 1.71 -25.34 0.09
N SER A 173 1.79 -24.09 -0.40
CA SER A 173 3.00 -23.61 -1.08
C SER A 173 4.19 -23.44 -0.13
N GLY A 174 3.95 -23.19 1.16
CA GLY A 174 4.99 -22.82 2.13
C GLY A 174 5.33 -21.32 2.13
N ARG A 175 4.71 -20.54 1.23
CA ARG A 175 4.94 -19.09 1.10
C ARG A 175 4.23 -18.30 2.21
N LEU A 176 4.86 -17.22 2.63
CA LEU A 176 4.32 -16.23 3.56
C LEU A 176 3.83 -14.97 2.85
N LEU A 177 4.50 -14.57 1.77
CA LEU A 177 4.30 -13.31 1.07
C LEU A 177 3.33 -13.44 -0.11
N ALA A 178 2.30 -12.60 -0.13
CA ALA A 178 1.35 -12.45 -1.24
C ALA A 178 1.31 -11.05 -1.85
N SER A 179 1.84 -10.02 -1.19
CA SER A 179 2.00 -8.70 -1.80
C SER A 179 3.23 -7.98 -1.29
N SER A 180 4.02 -7.46 -2.21
CA SER A 180 5.16 -6.60 -1.91
C SER A 180 4.75 -5.26 -1.29
N ALA A 181 3.52 -4.82 -1.50
CA ALA A 181 2.98 -3.61 -0.90
C ALA A 181 1.51 -3.80 -0.53
N ASP A 182 0.71 -2.75 -0.63
CA ASP A 182 -0.69 -2.73 -0.21
C ASP A 182 -1.50 -3.79 -0.98
N PHE A 183 -2.53 -4.41 -0.37
CA PHE A 183 -3.37 -5.35 -1.13
C PHE A 183 -4.42 -4.65 -1.98
N MET A 184 -5.11 -3.65 -1.43
CA MET A 184 -6.14 -2.88 -2.12
C MET A 184 -5.90 -1.39 -1.87
N HIS A 185 -5.60 -0.65 -2.93
CA HIS A 185 -5.26 0.77 -2.86
C HIS A 185 -6.24 1.58 -3.68
N PHE A 186 -6.99 2.46 -3.05
CA PHE A 186 -7.98 3.31 -3.69
C PHE A 186 -7.52 4.76 -3.60
N SER A 187 -7.10 5.34 -4.73
CA SER A 187 -6.58 6.71 -4.79
C SER A 187 -7.45 7.57 -5.71
N GLY A 188 -8.05 8.63 -5.19
CA GLY A 188 -8.93 9.54 -5.94
C GLY A 188 -10.23 8.87 -6.45
N CYS A 189 -10.65 7.77 -5.84
CA CYS A 189 -11.91 7.10 -6.20
C CYS A 189 -13.14 7.91 -5.75
N SER A 190 -14.32 7.62 -6.34
CA SER A 190 -15.57 8.30 -5.98
C SER A 190 -16.75 7.33 -5.87
N GLY A 191 -17.91 7.83 -5.46
CA GLY A 191 -19.10 7.00 -5.26
C GLY A 191 -18.91 6.10 -4.05
N ARG A 192 -19.07 4.78 -4.22
CA ARG A 192 -18.92 3.79 -3.14
C ARG A 192 -17.79 2.80 -3.39
N VAL A 193 -16.96 2.58 -2.37
CA VAL A 193 -16.02 1.46 -2.30
C VAL A 193 -16.53 0.46 -1.26
N ARG A 194 -16.79 -0.78 -1.68
CA ARG A 194 -17.30 -1.85 -0.80
C ARG A 194 -16.30 -2.99 -0.78
N ILE A 195 -15.78 -3.35 0.38
CA ILE A 195 -14.82 -4.44 0.59
C ILE A 195 -15.47 -5.42 1.56
N LEU A 196 -15.96 -6.54 1.05
CA LEU A 196 -16.95 -7.39 1.71
C LEU A 196 -16.49 -8.85 1.75
N GLY A 197 -16.31 -9.40 2.95
CA GLY A 197 -15.94 -10.81 3.11
C GLY A 197 -14.56 -11.16 2.53
N CYS A 198 -13.65 -10.20 2.44
CA CYS A 198 -12.33 -10.39 1.86
C CYS A 198 -11.32 -10.95 2.86
N ARG A 199 -10.24 -11.56 2.37
CA ARG A 199 -9.17 -12.11 3.19
C ARG A 199 -7.81 -11.61 2.73
N PHE A 200 -6.98 -11.21 3.69
CA PHE A 200 -5.68 -10.60 3.46
C PHE A 200 -4.64 -11.31 4.33
N ALA A 201 -3.64 -11.92 3.70
CA ALA A 201 -2.53 -12.56 4.40
C ALA A 201 -1.22 -12.39 3.65
N GLY A 202 -0.21 -11.78 4.26
CA GLY A 202 1.13 -11.70 3.69
C GLY A 202 1.37 -10.44 2.87
N ALA A 203 0.92 -9.29 3.35
CA ALA A 203 1.29 -7.99 2.78
C ALA A 203 2.53 -7.44 3.50
N GLN A 204 3.43 -6.82 2.74
CA GLN A 204 4.55 -6.03 3.27
C GLN A 204 4.23 -4.54 3.43
N ASP A 205 2.97 -4.17 3.20
CA ASP A 205 2.38 -2.88 3.52
C ASP A 205 0.89 -3.11 3.88
N ASP A 206 0.06 -2.07 3.84
CA ASP A 206 -1.30 -2.15 4.35
C ASP A 206 -2.23 -2.99 3.48
N PRO A 207 -3.04 -3.90 4.06
CA PRO A 207 -4.08 -4.57 3.29
C PRO A 207 -5.05 -3.63 2.56
N ILE A 208 -5.44 -2.51 3.18
CA ILE A 208 -6.35 -1.53 2.56
C ILE A 208 -5.80 -0.12 2.81
N ASN A 209 -5.68 0.67 1.75
CA ASN A 209 -5.46 2.11 1.81
C ASN A 209 -6.50 2.85 0.93
N VAL A 210 -7.23 3.81 1.50
CA VAL A 210 -8.20 4.65 0.77
C VAL A 210 -7.90 6.12 1.02
N HIS A 211 -7.58 6.85 -0.06
CA HIS A 211 -7.28 8.26 -0.01
C HIS A 211 -7.59 8.97 -1.34
N GLY A 212 -7.57 10.30 -1.32
CA GLY A 212 -7.39 11.20 -2.45
C GLY A 212 -5.98 11.81 -2.41
N THR A 213 -5.65 12.65 -3.40
CA THR A 213 -4.32 13.25 -3.51
C THR A 213 -4.43 14.77 -3.44
N ASN A 214 -3.71 15.38 -2.50
CA ASN A 214 -3.57 16.82 -2.40
C ASN A 214 -2.51 17.31 -3.39
N LEU A 215 -2.83 18.33 -4.19
CA LEU A 215 -1.83 19.01 -5.02
C LEU A 215 -1.50 20.38 -4.43
N ARG A 216 -0.21 20.70 -4.34
CA ARG A 216 0.25 21.97 -3.79
C ARG A 216 0.03 23.09 -4.79
N ALA A 217 -0.46 24.23 -4.33
CA ALA A 217 -0.59 25.43 -5.16
C ALA A 217 0.79 26.07 -5.35
N GLU A 218 1.37 25.96 -6.54
CA GLU A 218 2.72 26.49 -6.85
C GLU A 218 2.70 27.92 -7.39
N GLU A 219 1.61 28.32 -8.05
CA GLU A 219 1.50 29.66 -8.64
C GLU A 219 0.05 30.13 -8.76
N ARG A 220 -0.20 31.42 -8.52
CA ARG A 220 -1.42 32.11 -8.95
C ARG A 220 -1.20 32.67 -10.35
N VAL A 221 -1.80 32.03 -11.35
CA VAL A 221 -1.68 32.43 -12.75
C VAL A 221 -2.67 33.56 -13.10
N GLY A 222 -3.78 33.65 -12.37
CA GLY A 222 -4.78 34.71 -12.49
C GLY A 222 -5.66 34.82 -11.24
N GLU A 223 -6.73 35.62 -11.33
CA GLU A 223 -7.67 35.83 -10.20
C GLU A 223 -8.38 34.53 -9.79
N ARG A 224 -8.59 33.61 -10.74
CA ARG A 224 -9.37 32.37 -10.60
C ARG A 224 -8.59 31.12 -11.01
N THR A 225 -7.29 31.22 -11.23
CA THR A 225 -6.48 30.16 -11.83
C THR A 225 -5.25 29.85 -10.99
N LEU A 226 -5.06 28.56 -10.66
CA LEU A 226 -3.84 28.07 -10.00
C LEU A 226 -3.07 27.11 -10.88
N ARG A 227 -1.74 27.19 -10.81
CA ARG A 227 -0.87 26.06 -11.15
C ARG A 227 -0.71 25.19 -9.90
N LEU A 228 -1.12 23.93 -10.01
CA LEU A 228 -1.04 22.93 -8.96
C LEU A 228 0.00 21.87 -9.31
N ARG A 229 0.62 21.27 -8.29
CA ARG A 229 1.68 20.27 -8.46
C ARG A 229 1.51 19.02 -7.60
N PHE A 230 1.72 17.87 -8.21
CA PHE A 230 1.94 16.61 -7.51
C PHE A 230 3.31 16.58 -6.85
N MET A 231 3.32 16.45 -5.51
CA MET A 231 4.53 16.55 -4.71
C MET A 231 5.22 15.20 -4.53
N HIS A 232 4.49 14.19 -4.05
CA HIS A 232 5.08 12.89 -3.75
C HIS A 232 5.59 12.18 -5.02
N ALA A 233 6.72 11.46 -4.90
CA ALA A 233 7.42 10.88 -6.05
C ALA A 233 6.71 9.66 -6.67
N GLN A 234 5.64 9.17 -6.05
CA GLN A 234 4.89 8.00 -6.51
C GLN A 234 3.40 8.31 -6.79
N SER A 235 3.01 9.59 -6.84
CA SER A 235 1.60 10.01 -6.91
C SER A 235 1.32 10.97 -8.08
N TYR A 236 2.02 10.85 -9.21
CA TYR A 236 1.93 11.77 -10.35
C TYR A 236 1.61 11.03 -11.67
N GLY A 237 1.29 11.78 -12.73
CA GLY A 237 1.07 11.24 -14.08
C GLY A 237 -0.40 11.03 -14.47
N PHE A 238 -1.32 11.37 -13.58
CA PHE A 238 -2.77 11.19 -13.75
C PHE A 238 -3.52 12.52 -13.70
N ASP A 239 -4.75 12.53 -14.19
CA ASP A 239 -5.64 13.69 -14.08
C ASP A 239 -6.33 13.68 -12.70
N ALA A 240 -5.99 14.64 -11.83
CA ALA A 240 -6.53 14.73 -10.46
C ALA A 240 -7.82 15.56 -10.34
N PHE A 241 -8.15 16.35 -11.36
CA PHE A 241 -9.27 17.29 -11.36
C PHE A 241 -9.98 17.23 -12.71
N PHE A 242 -11.32 17.35 -12.67
CA PHE A 242 -12.17 17.33 -13.84
C PHE A 242 -13.15 18.52 -13.81
N GLY A 243 -13.54 19.00 -15.00
CA GLY A 243 -14.54 20.07 -15.10
C GLY A 243 -15.84 19.71 -14.37
N GLY A 244 -16.29 20.60 -13.48
CA GLY A 244 -17.46 20.39 -12.62
C GLY A 244 -17.15 19.84 -11.23
N ASP A 245 -15.93 19.39 -10.95
CA ASP A 245 -15.56 18.89 -9.62
C ASP A 245 -15.64 20.00 -8.56
N THR A 246 -16.14 19.64 -7.39
CA THR A 246 -15.98 20.44 -6.16
C THR A 246 -14.63 20.15 -5.53
N VAL A 247 -13.92 21.21 -5.14
CA VAL A 247 -12.61 21.15 -4.46
C VAL A 247 -12.62 21.87 -3.13
N ALA A 248 -11.64 21.56 -2.28
CA ALA A 248 -11.33 22.29 -1.06
C ALA A 248 -9.90 22.82 -1.11
N PHE A 249 -9.69 24.03 -0.58
CA PHE A 249 -8.35 24.58 -0.32
C PHE A 249 -7.93 24.18 1.10
N VAL A 250 -6.76 23.56 1.23
CA VAL A 250 -6.29 22.89 2.45
C VAL A 250 -5.05 23.58 2.99
N ARG A 251 -5.08 23.93 4.28
CA ARG A 251 -3.92 24.49 4.98
C ARG A 251 -3.00 23.38 5.44
N VAL A 252 -1.74 23.43 5.01
CA VAL A 252 -0.77 22.36 5.31
C VAL A 252 -0.50 22.18 6.79
N ALA A 253 -0.43 23.28 7.55
CA ALA A 253 -0.07 23.24 8.96
C ALA A 253 -1.16 22.64 9.86
N THR A 254 -2.42 22.62 9.40
CA THR A 254 -3.58 22.29 10.24
C THR A 254 -4.56 21.29 9.62
N MET A 255 -4.33 20.87 8.37
CA MET A 255 -5.28 20.08 7.56
C MET A 255 -6.66 20.74 7.40
N GLU A 256 -6.78 22.03 7.71
CA GLU A 256 -8.04 22.75 7.66
C GLU A 256 -8.45 23.04 6.20
N ARG A 257 -9.66 22.62 5.83
CA ARG A 257 -10.33 23.03 4.60
C ARG A 257 -10.95 24.41 4.78
N PHE A 258 -10.24 25.46 4.36
CA PHE A 258 -10.62 26.85 4.69
C PHE A 258 -11.47 27.54 3.60
N ALA A 259 -11.59 26.94 2.41
CA ALA A 259 -12.42 27.44 1.32
C ALA A 259 -12.79 26.30 0.35
N SER A 260 -13.80 26.53 -0.50
CA SER A 260 -14.23 25.61 -1.55
C SER A 260 -14.52 26.33 -2.85
N ALA A 261 -14.33 25.65 -3.97
CA ALA A 261 -14.69 26.12 -5.31
C ALA A 261 -15.15 24.97 -6.20
N ARG A 262 -15.67 25.31 -7.38
CA ARG A 262 -15.91 24.34 -8.46
C ARG A 262 -14.87 24.53 -9.56
N VAL A 263 -14.37 23.43 -10.12
CA VAL A 263 -13.47 23.44 -11.28
C VAL A 263 -14.27 23.78 -12.54
N GLU A 264 -13.80 24.76 -13.31
CA GLU A 264 -14.36 25.12 -14.62
C GLU A 264 -13.59 24.42 -15.75
N ALA A 265 -12.26 24.48 -15.70
CA ALA A 265 -11.39 23.86 -16.69
C ALA A 265 -10.07 23.39 -16.06
N VAL A 266 -9.45 22.40 -16.71
CA VAL A 266 -8.15 21.85 -16.31
C VAL A 266 -7.26 21.75 -17.54
N ARG A 267 -6.02 22.21 -17.42
CA ARG A 267 -5.00 22.12 -18.45
C ARG A 267 -3.75 21.44 -17.89
N ARG A 268 -3.51 20.20 -18.29
CA ARG A 268 -2.28 19.48 -17.93
C ARG A 268 -1.08 20.13 -18.63
N LEU A 269 -0.06 20.49 -17.85
CA LEU A 269 1.19 21.08 -18.36
C LEU A 269 2.31 20.05 -18.45
N SER A 270 2.35 19.13 -17.48
CA SER A 270 3.30 18.01 -17.42
C SER A 270 2.68 16.86 -16.63
N ASP A 271 3.46 15.80 -16.37
CA ASP A 271 3.03 14.72 -15.49
C ASP A 271 2.86 15.15 -14.02
N ARG A 272 3.45 16.29 -13.64
CA ARG A 272 3.39 16.81 -12.26
C ARG A 272 2.58 18.08 -12.11
N GLU A 273 2.40 18.86 -13.17
CA GLU A 273 1.82 20.20 -13.06
C GLU A 273 0.58 20.34 -13.92
N VAL A 274 -0.46 20.94 -13.34
CA VAL A 274 -1.73 21.22 -13.99
C VAL A 274 -2.15 22.65 -13.67
N GLU A 275 -2.79 23.33 -14.60
CA GLU A 275 -3.51 24.57 -14.33
C GLU A 275 -5.00 24.27 -14.16
N VAL A 276 -5.60 24.85 -13.13
CA VAL A 276 -7.02 24.68 -12.80
C VAL A 276 -7.68 26.05 -12.70
N ASP A 277 -8.73 26.23 -13.50
CA ASP A 277 -9.62 27.38 -13.44
C ASP A 277 -10.81 27.08 -12.52
N PHE A 278 -11.15 28.03 -11.66
CA PHE A 278 -12.23 27.89 -10.68
C PHE A 278 -13.41 28.81 -10.96
N ASP A 279 -14.58 28.44 -10.41
CA ASP A 279 -15.86 29.15 -10.54
C ASP A 279 -15.94 30.48 -9.77
N ARG A 280 -14.88 30.84 -9.04
CA ARG A 280 -14.77 32.05 -8.22
C ARG A 280 -13.33 32.46 -8.01
N ASP A 281 -13.14 33.67 -7.52
CA ASP A 281 -11.83 34.21 -7.20
C ASP A 281 -11.15 33.38 -6.11
N LEU A 282 -9.84 33.23 -6.25
CA LEU A 282 -9.01 32.48 -5.33
C LEU A 282 -9.00 33.16 -3.95
N PRO A 283 -9.15 32.40 -2.83
CA PRO A 283 -9.20 32.97 -1.50
C PRO A 283 -8.01 33.89 -1.23
N ALA A 284 -8.23 35.12 -0.75
CA ALA A 284 -7.13 36.08 -0.51
C ALA A 284 -6.06 35.53 0.45
N THR A 285 -6.45 34.64 1.35
CA THR A 285 -5.59 34.00 2.36
C THR A 285 -4.81 32.78 1.86
N LEU A 286 -5.03 32.32 0.63
CA LEU A 286 -4.33 31.15 0.09
C LEU A 286 -2.83 31.46 -0.08
N ALA A 287 -1.99 30.65 0.56
CA ALA A 287 -0.54 30.75 0.55
C ALA A 287 0.09 29.82 -0.50
N VAL A 288 0.51 30.42 -1.62
CA VAL A 288 1.25 29.73 -2.70
C VAL A 288 2.58 29.16 -2.18
N GLY A 289 2.99 28.02 -2.72
CA GLY A 289 4.16 27.23 -2.32
C GLY A 289 3.96 26.47 -1.01
N ARG A 290 2.78 26.57 -0.39
CA ARG A 290 2.43 25.92 0.88
C ARG A 290 1.11 25.19 0.78
N ASP A 291 0.01 25.92 0.68
CA ASP A 291 -1.34 25.35 0.74
C ASP A 291 -1.63 24.42 -0.45
N CYS A 292 -2.57 23.50 -0.24
CA CYS A 292 -2.94 22.49 -1.21
C CYS A 292 -4.39 22.63 -1.68
N VAL A 293 -4.72 21.93 -2.74
CA VAL A 293 -6.09 21.74 -3.23
C VAL A 293 -6.40 20.25 -3.25
N GLU A 294 -7.53 19.90 -2.65
CA GLU A 294 -8.08 18.54 -2.58
C GLU A 294 -9.32 18.43 -3.46
N ASN A 295 -9.45 17.33 -4.20
CA ASN A 295 -10.66 17.04 -4.98
C ASN A 295 -11.72 16.32 -4.13
N MET A 296 -12.75 17.07 -3.71
CA MET A 296 -13.83 16.56 -2.86
C MET A 296 -14.85 15.69 -3.61
N SER A 297 -14.81 15.71 -4.95
CA SER A 297 -15.64 14.86 -5.82
C SER A 297 -15.00 13.49 -6.03
N CYS A 298 -13.66 13.42 -5.94
CA CYS A 298 -12.85 12.21 -5.95
C CYS A 298 -12.58 11.68 -4.52
N ALA A 299 -13.65 11.58 -3.73
CA ALA A 299 -13.64 10.95 -2.41
C ALA A 299 -14.81 9.95 -2.29
N PRO A 300 -14.58 8.68 -1.95
CA PRO A 300 -15.64 7.68 -1.89
C PRO A 300 -16.22 7.53 -0.47
N GLU A 301 -17.50 7.15 -0.38
CA GLU A 301 -18.03 6.43 0.78
C GLU A 301 -17.37 5.04 0.83
N VAL A 302 -17.06 4.53 2.01
CA VAL A 302 -16.36 3.25 2.17
C VAL A 302 -17.09 2.32 3.14
N GLU A 303 -17.24 1.07 2.75
CA GLU A 303 -17.68 -0.02 3.64
C GLU A 303 -16.66 -1.15 3.60
N VAL A 304 -16.05 -1.46 4.75
CA VAL A 304 -15.19 -2.63 4.97
C VAL A 304 -15.89 -3.54 5.97
N ARG A 305 -16.42 -4.69 5.49
CA ARG A 305 -17.23 -5.57 6.34
C ARG A 305 -16.88 -7.04 6.22
N GLY A 306 -16.82 -7.75 7.34
CA GLY A 306 -16.65 -9.20 7.37
C GLY A 306 -15.31 -9.71 6.85
N CYS A 307 -14.28 -8.86 6.85
CA CYS A 307 -12.96 -9.18 6.32
C CYS A 307 -12.03 -9.78 7.38
N TYR A 308 -11.00 -10.50 6.94
CA TYR A 308 -9.97 -11.07 7.80
C TYR A 308 -8.57 -10.59 7.40
N PHE A 309 -7.85 -10.01 8.35
CA PHE A 309 -6.52 -9.43 8.16
C PHE A 309 -5.49 -10.19 9.00
N THR A 310 -4.40 -10.63 8.39
CA THR A 310 -3.29 -11.26 9.10
C THR A 310 -1.97 -11.12 8.34
N ARG A 311 -0.86 -11.50 8.99
CA ARG A 311 0.47 -11.55 8.37
C ARG A 311 0.83 -10.23 7.68
N THR A 312 0.69 -9.13 8.42
CA THR A 312 1.16 -7.79 8.01
C THR A 312 1.98 -7.17 9.13
N SER A 313 3.11 -6.58 8.78
CA SER A 313 3.97 -5.81 9.70
C SER A 313 3.53 -4.35 9.86
N THR A 314 2.62 -3.86 9.03
CA THR A 314 2.14 -2.48 8.99
C THR A 314 0.70 -2.37 9.50
N ARG A 315 -0.08 -1.42 8.98
CA ARG A 315 -1.46 -1.19 9.39
C ARG A 315 -2.37 -2.25 8.77
N GLY A 316 -3.57 -2.43 9.32
CA GLY A 316 -4.60 -3.25 8.69
C GLY A 316 -5.42 -2.47 7.65
N THR A 317 -5.90 -1.30 8.04
CA THR A 317 -6.68 -0.39 7.19
C THR A 317 -6.21 1.04 7.42
N LEU A 318 -5.67 1.69 6.38
CA LEU A 318 -5.41 3.12 6.34
C LEU A 318 -6.58 3.82 5.63
N MET A 319 -7.20 4.78 6.31
CA MET A 319 -8.45 5.38 5.85
C MET A 319 -8.43 6.90 5.95
N THR A 320 -8.55 7.57 4.80
CA THR A 320 -8.29 9.01 4.70
C THR A 320 -9.30 9.73 3.79
N THR A 321 -10.57 9.28 3.79
CA THR A 321 -11.67 9.90 3.02
C THR A 321 -12.59 10.76 3.91
N PRO A 322 -13.04 11.93 3.45
CA PRO A 322 -13.99 12.77 4.19
C PRO A 322 -15.44 12.27 4.18
N ARG A 323 -15.76 11.28 3.36
CA ARG A 323 -17.12 10.73 3.26
C ARG A 323 -17.33 9.66 4.33
N ARG A 324 -18.58 9.18 4.42
CA ARG A 324 -18.96 8.13 5.36
C ARG A 324 -18.10 6.88 5.20
N VAL A 325 -17.54 6.41 6.31
CA VAL A 325 -16.79 5.17 6.41
C VAL A 325 -17.44 4.26 7.44
N VAL A 326 -17.63 2.99 7.09
CA VAL A 326 -18.03 1.93 8.01
C VAL A 326 -17.00 0.81 7.97
N ILE A 327 -16.39 0.51 9.11
CA ILE A 327 -15.49 -0.64 9.30
C ILE A 327 -16.14 -1.55 10.33
N ALA A 328 -16.69 -2.68 9.88
CA ALA A 328 -17.56 -3.50 10.71
C ALA A 328 -17.33 -5.01 10.60
N ASP A 329 -17.53 -5.75 11.69
CA ASP A 329 -17.51 -7.22 11.70
C ASP A 329 -16.21 -7.85 11.14
N ASN A 330 -15.09 -7.12 11.18
CA ASN A 330 -13.81 -7.60 10.68
C ASN A 330 -13.00 -8.27 11.78
N THR A 331 -12.06 -9.14 11.40
CA THR A 331 -11.05 -9.68 12.32
C THR A 331 -9.67 -9.21 11.90
N TYR A 332 -9.01 -8.48 12.78
CA TYR A 332 -7.60 -8.11 12.67
C TYR A 332 -6.78 -9.01 13.59
N TYR A 333 -5.93 -9.84 13.02
CA TYR A 333 -5.14 -10.83 13.74
C TYR A 333 -3.66 -10.55 13.56
N LYS A 334 -3.03 -10.06 14.64
CA LYS A 334 -1.60 -9.78 14.74
C LYS A 334 -1.10 -8.85 13.63
N THR A 335 -1.74 -7.69 13.49
CA THR A 335 -1.19 -6.59 12.68
C THR A 335 -0.02 -5.94 13.41
N GLY A 336 1.09 -5.68 12.73
CA GLY A 336 2.27 -5.09 13.34
C GLY A 336 2.03 -3.67 13.87
N MET A 337 1.45 -2.80 13.06
CA MET A 337 1.02 -1.45 13.45
C MET A 337 -0.47 -1.44 13.80
N SER A 338 -1.07 -0.26 13.90
CA SER A 338 -2.51 -0.09 14.12
C SER A 338 -3.35 -0.94 13.17
N ALA A 339 -4.30 -1.68 13.72
CA ALA A 339 -5.25 -2.44 12.92
C ALA A 339 -6.08 -1.49 12.03
N ILE A 340 -6.49 -0.36 12.58
CA ILE A 340 -7.13 0.73 11.85
C ILE A 340 -6.34 2.01 12.13
N LEU A 341 -5.89 2.68 11.08
CA LEU A 341 -5.28 4.00 11.16
C LEU A 341 -6.09 4.96 10.31
N VAL A 342 -6.56 6.03 10.95
CA VAL A 342 -7.05 7.23 10.27
C VAL A 342 -5.92 8.24 10.36
N GLU A 343 -5.35 8.60 9.23
CA GLU A 343 -4.25 9.55 9.17
C GLU A 343 -4.36 10.37 7.89
N SER A 344 -3.86 11.59 7.90
CA SER A 344 -3.74 12.40 6.71
C SER A 344 -2.48 13.24 6.82
N ASP A 345 -1.86 13.55 5.69
CA ASP A 345 -0.77 14.48 5.65
C ASP A 345 -0.67 15.17 4.29
N VAL A 346 -0.14 16.40 4.32
CA VAL A 346 0.20 17.20 3.14
C VAL A 346 1.64 17.71 3.22
N ALA A 347 2.51 16.87 3.78
CA ALA A 347 3.93 17.17 3.99
C ALA A 347 4.86 16.04 3.50
N GLY A 348 4.42 14.78 3.62
CA GLY A 348 5.10 13.58 3.16
C GLY A 348 4.38 12.92 1.99
N TRP A 349 3.24 12.25 2.25
CA TRP A 349 2.50 11.48 1.25
C TRP A 349 1.50 12.31 0.43
N PHE A 350 1.04 13.44 0.98
CA PHE A 350 0.02 14.29 0.33
C PHE A 350 -1.31 13.56 0.12
N GLU A 351 -1.68 12.70 1.07
CA GLU A 351 -2.94 11.95 1.07
C GLU A 351 -4.06 12.76 1.75
N SER A 352 -5.28 12.64 1.24
CA SER A 352 -6.45 13.43 1.67
C SER A 352 -6.84 13.25 3.13
N GLY A 353 -7.67 14.16 3.64
CA GLY A 353 -8.22 14.18 5.00
C GLY A 353 -8.81 15.56 5.31
N PRO A 354 -9.45 15.78 6.48
CA PRO A 354 -9.72 14.80 7.53
C PRO A 354 -10.90 13.88 7.20
N VAL A 355 -10.96 12.73 7.89
CA VAL A 355 -12.15 11.87 7.95
C VAL A 355 -13.20 12.51 8.86
N CYS A 356 -14.45 12.61 8.38
CA CYS A 356 -15.51 13.35 9.08
C CYS A 356 -16.68 12.50 9.58
N ASP A 357 -16.84 11.27 9.08
CA ASP A 357 -17.94 10.36 9.44
C ASP A 357 -17.41 8.92 9.41
N LEU A 358 -17.07 8.39 10.58
CA LEU A 358 -16.47 7.07 10.74
C LEU A 358 -17.22 6.27 11.81
N THR A 359 -17.68 5.08 11.41
CA THR A 359 -18.22 4.07 12.32
C THR A 359 -17.30 2.86 12.35
N ILE A 360 -16.82 2.50 13.53
CA ILE A 360 -16.07 1.25 13.79
C ILE A 360 -16.93 0.41 14.74
N GLU A 361 -17.46 -0.72 14.27
CA GLU A 361 -18.41 -1.53 15.04
C GLU A 361 -18.09 -3.03 14.95
N ASN A 362 -18.23 -3.77 16.06
CA ASN A 362 -18.16 -5.25 16.08
C ASN A 362 -16.89 -5.88 15.47
N ASN A 363 -15.77 -5.16 15.42
CA ASN A 363 -14.50 -5.71 14.96
C ASN A 363 -13.80 -6.48 16.09
N THR A 364 -13.11 -7.56 15.74
CA THR A 364 -12.26 -8.33 16.65
C THR A 364 -10.80 -8.00 16.39
N PHE A 365 -10.09 -7.57 17.42
CA PHE A 365 -8.65 -7.26 17.37
C PHE A 365 -7.90 -8.24 18.26
N VAL A 366 -7.00 -9.03 17.68
CA VAL A 366 -6.21 -10.04 18.39
C VAL A 366 -4.75 -9.68 18.28
N ASP A 367 -4.13 -9.29 19.39
CA ASP A 367 -2.69 -9.00 19.49
C ASP A 367 -2.15 -8.03 18.42
N CYS A 368 -2.92 -6.98 18.11
CA CYS A 368 -2.54 -5.94 17.15
C CYS A 368 -1.59 -4.88 17.75
N ALA A 369 -0.94 -4.10 16.89
CA ALA A 369 -0.08 -2.96 17.24
C ALA A 369 1.17 -3.31 18.08
N TYR A 370 1.67 -4.56 17.97
CA TYR A 370 2.84 -5.02 18.71
C TYR A 370 4.16 -4.38 18.25
N ALA A 371 4.22 -3.83 17.03
CA ALA A 371 5.40 -3.16 16.47
C ALA A 371 5.37 -1.62 16.65
N GLY A 372 4.33 -1.07 17.27
CA GLY A 372 4.36 0.27 17.89
C GLY A 372 4.04 1.49 17.04
N GLY A 373 3.70 1.34 15.76
CA GLY A 373 3.31 2.46 14.90
C GLY A 373 1.79 2.66 14.76
N PRO A 374 1.27 3.90 14.84
CA PRO A 374 1.70 4.96 15.74
C PRO A 374 1.31 4.66 17.20
N HIS A 375 2.25 4.88 18.13
CA HIS A 375 2.06 4.85 19.59
C HIS A 375 1.43 3.57 20.18
N HIS A 376 1.65 2.40 19.57
CA HIS A 376 1.04 1.12 19.98
C HIS A 376 -0.50 1.14 20.03
N ALA A 377 -1.15 2.05 19.32
CA ALA A 377 -2.60 2.12 19.29
C ALA A 377 -3.16 1.05 18.36
N VAL A 378 -4.12 0.24 18.84
CA VAL A 378 -4.86 -0.71 17.97
C VAL A 378 -5.68 0.06 16.92
N ILE A 379 -6.30 1.15 17.35
CA ILE A 379 -6.99 2.11 16.48
C ILE A 379 -6.32 3.47 16.68
N GLY A 380 -5.63 3.97 15.66
CA GLY A 380 -5.02 5.30 15.64
C GLY A 380 -5.91 6.29 14.88
N ILE A 381 -6.12 7.48 15.42
CA ILE A 381 -6.87 8.56 14.75
C ILE A 381 -6.07 9.85 14.84
N ASN A 382 -5.48 10.23 13.71
CA ASN A 382 -4.67 11.43 13.45
C ASN A 382 -5.30 12.22 12.28
N PRO A 383 -6.51 12.77 12.46
CA PRO A 383 -7.32 13.27 11.35
C PRO A 383 -6.79 14.56 10.73
#